data_AF-A0A956Q5E5-F1
#
_entry.id   AF-A0A956Q5E5-F1
#
_cell.length_a   1.000
_cell.length_b   1.000
_cell.length_c   1.000
_cell.angle_alpha   90.00
_cell.angle_beta   90.00
_cell.angle_gamma   90.00
#
_symmetry.space_group_name_H-M   'P 1'
#
loop_
_entity.id
_entity.type
_entity.pdbx_description
1 polymer ?
#
loop_
_entity_poly.entity_id
_entity_poly.type
_entity_poly.pdbx_seq_one_letter_code
_entity_poly.pdbx_strand_id
1 'polypeptide(L)' 'MHEGQFRKNNDKYIVHPVHVAIILAQISVDTPTICAALLHDVIEDTEATPDEITSRFGPEVCMLVEGVTKLGK' A
#
# COMPACT_ATOMS: atom_id res chain seq x y z
N MET A 1 -8.24 6.35 -0.22
CA MET A 1 -7.12 6.65 0.70
C MET A 1 -6.27 7.76 0.14
N HIS A 2 -5.53 7.58 -0.97
CA HIS A 2 -4.74 8.67 -1.60
C HIS A 2 -5.52 9.62 -2.54
N GLU A 3 -6.83 9.78 -2.36
CA GLU A 3 -7.62 10.66 -3.23
C GLU A 3 -7.24 12.13 -2.98
N GLY A 4 -7.00 12.89 -4.05
CA GLY A 4 -6.58 14.29 -3.94
C GLY A 4 -5.13 14.51 -3.47
N GLN A 5 -4.37 13.45 -3.19
CA GLN A 5 -2.98 13.53 -2.77
C GLN A 5 -2.02 13.54 -3.96
N PHE A 6 -0.99 14.39 -3.88
CA PHE A 6 0.03 14.57 -4.90
C PHE A 6 1.44 14.41 -4.31
N ARG A 7 2.39 13.93 -5.11
CA ARG A 7 3.82 13.91 -4.76
C ARG A 7 4.47 15.27 -5.00
N LYS A 8 5.72 15.43 -4.56
CA LYS A 8 6.51 16.67 -4.70
C LYS A 8 6.66 17.16 -6.16
N ASN A 9 6.51 16.26 -7.13
CA ASN A 9 6.59 16.55 -8.56
C ASN A 9 5.21 16.78 -9.22
N ASN A 10 4.14 16.94 -8.44
CA ASN A 10 2.74 17.07 -8.88
C ASN A 10 2.09 15.84 -9.53
N ASP A 11 2.75 14.67 -9.51
CA ASP A 11 2.08 13.43 -9.90
C ASP A 11 1.07 12.99 -8.83
N LYS A 12 -0.04 12.38 -9.27
CA LYS A 12 -1.00 11.75 -8.34
C LYS A 12 -0.29 10.68 -7.52
N TYR A 13 -0.50 10.67 -6.21
CA TYR A 13 0.20 9.75 -5.32
C TYR A 13 -0.01 8.27 -5.70
N ILE A 14 -1.21 7.93 -6.15
CA ILE A 14 -1.60 6.56 -6.57
C ILE A 14 -0.69 5.94 -7.65
N VAL A 15 0.01 6.76 -8.45
CA VAL A 15 0.92 6.27 -9.50
C VAL A 15 2.04 5.42 -8.88
N HIS A 16 2.54 5.78 -7.70
CA HIS A 16 3.64 5.06 -7.05
C HIS A 16 3.22 3.65 -6.59
N PRO A 17 2.19 3.46 -5.73
CA PRO A 17 1.76 2.13 -5.32
C PRO A 17 1.35 1.23 -6.49
N VAL A 18 0.74 1.80 -7.54
CA VAL A 18 0.36 1.05 -8.75
C VAL A 18 1.58 0.53 -9.51
N HIS A 19 2.63 1.35 -9.69
CA HIS A 19 3.85 0.88 -10.34
C HIS A 19 4.54 -0.25 -9.56
N VAL A 20 4.60 -0.14 -8.23
CA VAL A 20 5.17 -1.21 -7.38
C VAL A 20 4.37 -2.51 -7.56
N ALA A 21 3.03 -2.42 -7.52
CA ALA A 21 2.16 -3.58 -7.72
C ALA A 21 2.33 -4.21 -9.12
N ILE A 22 2.52 -3.41 -10.17
CA ILE A 22 2.78 -3.92 -11.53
C ILE A 22 4.09 -4.70 -11.59
N ILE A 23 5.17 -4.18 -11.01
CA ILE A 23 6.48 -4.88 -10.98
C ILE A 23 6.34 -6.23 -10.27
N LEU A 24 5.65 -6.25 -9.15
CA LEU A 24 5.41 -7.47 -8.38
C LEU A 24 4.53 -8.46 -9.17
N ALA A 25 3.48 -7.97 -9.85
CA ALA A 25 2.64 -8.83 -10.68
C ALA A 25 3.42 -9.48 -11.83
N GLN A 26 4.41 -8.78 -12.41
CA GLN A 26 5.26 -9.31 -13.47
C GLN A 26 6.14 -10.49 -13.02
N ILE A 27 6.49 -10.55 -11.74
CA ILE A 27 7.24 -11.68 -11.16
C ILE A 27 6.35 -12.73 -10.50
N SER A 28 5.03 -12.65 -10.71
CA SER A 28 4.03 -13.62 -10.24
C SER A 28 4.05 -13.88 -8.73
N VAL A 29 4.24 -12.83 -7.91
CA VAL A 29 4.00 -12.95 -6.47
C VAL A 29 2.52 -13.15 -6.15
N ASP A 30 2.26 -13.61 -4.94
CA ASP A 30 0.94 -13.91 -4.43
C ASP A 30 0.05 -12.67 -4.23
N THR A 31 -1.27 -12.91 -4.22
CA THR A 31 -2.29 -11.85 -4.12
C THR A 31 -2.14 -10.97 -2.87
N PRO A 32 -1.91 -11.52 -1.66
CA PRO A 32 -1.70 -10.71 -0.46
C PRO A 32 -0.55 -9.71 -0.61
N THR A 33 0.55 -10.12 -1.24
CA THR A 33 1.71 -9.25 -1.51
C THR A 33 1.37 -8.12 -2.48
N ILE A 34 0.60 -8.41 -3.55
CA ILE A 34 0.11 -7.37 -4.47
C ILE A 34 -0.81 -6.37 -3.76
N CYS A 35 -1.73 -6.86 -2.93
CA CYS A 35 -2.59 -6.01 -2.12
C CYS A 35 -1.78 -5.13 -1.16
N ALA A 36 -0.79 -5.70 -0.48
CA ALA A 36 0.08 -4.96 0.42
C ALA A 36 0.87 -3.86 -0.32
N ALA A 37 1.37 -4.15 -1.53
CA ALA A 37 2.06 -3.16 -2.35
C ALA A 37 1.17 -1.98 -2.77
N LEU A 38 -0.11 -2.22 -3.06
CA LEU A 38 -1.07 -1.15 -3.36
C LEU A 38 -1.39 -0.28 -2.13
N LEU A 39 -1.19 -0.82 -0.92
CA LEU A 39 -1.58 -0.21 0.35
C LEU A 39 -0.39 0.26 1.20
N HIS A 40 0.86 0.00 0.80
CA HIS A 40 2.02 0.09 1.70
C HIS A 40 2.23 1.45 2.38
N ASP A 41 1.84 2.55 1.73
CA ASP A 41 1.98 3.91 2.26
C ASP A 41 0.72 4.44 2.96
N VAL A 42 -0.41 3.70 2.94
CA VAL A 42 -1.69 4.28 3.41
C VAL A 42 -1.72 4.52 4.92
N ILE A 43 -1.01 3.71 5.72
CA ILE A 43 -0.93 3.90 7.19
C ILE A 43 -0.07 5.13 7.53
N GLU A 44 0.94 5.43 6.72
CA GLU A 44 1.85 6.55 6.97
C GLU A 44 1.32 7.88 6.44
N ASP A 45 0.67 7.84 5.27
CA ASP A 45 0.37 9.04 4.48
C ASP A 45 -1.12 9.39 4.41
N THR A 46 -1.99 8.64 5.10
CA THR A 46 -3.45 8.88 5.13
C THR A 46 -4.03 8.63 6.52
N GLU A 47 -5.35 8.82 6.69
CA GLU A 47 -6.06 8.54 7.94
C GLU A 47 -6.41 7.04 8.13
N ALA A 48 -5.96 6.17 7.22
CA ALA A 48 -6.22 4.75 7.29
C ALA A 48 -5.62 4.11 8.54
N THR A 49 -6.36 3.17 9.14
CA THR A 49 -5.90 2.44 10.34
C THR A 49 -5.66 0.96 10.04
N PRO A 50 -4.79 0.27 10.81
CA PRO A 50 -4.63 -1.17 10.71
C PRO A 50 -5.95 -1.94 10.86
N ASP A 51 -6.84 -1.47 11.73
CA ASP A 51 -8.18 -2.07 11.93
C ASP A 51 -9.04 -1.96 10.66
N GLU A 52 -9.00 -0.81 9.98
CA GLU A 52 -9.71 -0.62 8.71
C GLU A 52 -9.15 -1.57 7.63
N ILE A 53 -7.83 -1.68 7.53
CA ILE A 53 -7.16 -2.55 6.55
C ILE A 53 -7.49 -4.02 6.83
N THR A 54 -7.41 -4.44 8.10
CA THR A 54 -7.75 -5.81 8.51
C THR A 54 -9.21 -6.15 8.18
N SER A 55 -10.14 -5.24 8.44
CA SER A 55 -11.56 -5.43 8.16
C SER A 55 -11.85 -5.56 6.66
N ARG A 56 -11.14 -4.80 5.82
CA ARG A 56 -11.39 -4.73 4.37
C ARG A 56 -10.61 -5.75 3.53
N PHE A 57 -9.39 -6.07 3.94
CA PHE A 57 -8.44 -6.85 3.15
C PHE A 57 -7.91 -8.10 3.88
N GLY A 58 -8.28 -8.27 5.14
CA GLY A 58 -7.89 -9.41 5.96
C GLY A 58 -6.59 -9.17 6.75
N PRO A 59 -6.34 -10.00 7.78
CA PRO A 59 -5.22 -9.83 8.71
C PRO A 59 -3.86 -10.04 8.05
N GLU A 60 -3.78 -10.90 7.03
CA GLU A 60 -2.53 -11.18 6.30
C GLU A 60 -2.03 -9.94 5.54
N VAL A 61 -2.91 -9.25 4.81
CA VAL A 61 -2.58 -8.00 4.11
C VAL A 61 -2.20 -6.91 5.11
N CYS A 62 -2.95 -6.77 6.21
CA CYS A 62 -2.62 -5.79 7.26
C CYS A 62 -1.22 -6.02 7.84
N MET A 63 -0.89 -7.28 8.16
CA MET A 63 0.42 -7.65 8.68
C MET A 63 1.55 -7.26 7.70
N LEU A 64 1.36 -7.50 6.39
CA LEU A 64 2.35 -7.13 5.38
C LEU A 64 2.52 -5.61 5.26
N VAL A 65 1.42 -4.85 5.23
CA VAL A 65 1.45 -3.38 5.16
C VAL A 65 2.17 -2.80 6.37
N GLU A 66 1.79 -3.23 7.59
CA GLU A 66 2.47 -2.81 8.81
C GLU A 66 3.96 -3.19 8.83
N GLY A 67 4.30 -4.35 8.27
CA GLY A 67 5.68 -4.80 8.14
C GLY A 67 6.53 -3.83 7.31
N VAL A 68 6.02 -3.40 6.15
CA VAL A 68 6.73 -2.48 5.25
C VAL A 68 6.82 -1.06 5.84
N THR A 69 5.75 -0.55 6.45
CA THR A 69 5.73 0.72 7.19
C THR A 69 6.79 0.75 8.30
N LYS A 70 6.96 -0.34 9.06
CA LYS A 70 7.95 -0.42 10.13
C LYS A 70 9.40 -0.46 9.62
N LEU A 71 9.64 -0.95 8.41
CA LEU A 71 10.97 -0.99 7.78
C LEU A 71 11.39 0.35 7.16
N GLY A 72 10.42 1.22 6.85
CA GLY A 72 10.67 2.57 6.32
C GLY A 72 11.09 3.60 7.39
N LYS A 73 11.09 3.20 8.66
CA LYS A 73 11.56 3.98 9.82
C LYS A 73 12.89 3.47 10.34
#